data_AF-A0AAU1L8M9-F1
#
_entry.id   AF-A0AAU1L8M9-F1
#
_cell.length_a   1.000
_cell.length_b   1.000
_cell.length_c   1.000
_cell.angle_alpha   90.00
_cell.angle_beta   90.00
_cell.angle_gamma   90.00
#
_symmetry.space_group_name_H-M   'P 1'
#
loop_
_entity.id
_entity.type
_entity.pdbx_description
1 polymer ?
#
loop_
_entity_poly.entity_id
_entity_poly.type
_entity_poly.pdbx_seq_one_letter_code
_entity_poly.pdbx_strand_id
1 'polypeptide(L)'
;MKHPWCGRKQGEQPKNVPSSTDSPPVADEPAAAAKPVSELLATEAKPDDEQGPWWGDETVPQNYGATESAITMGNVASPFLAGFSLAAYIQTISLATSAVRWRGPSMVLFLSAASLLIFAVQTTFLARRHLVTPKDLMDWWPDWAQPYRRNLLSGMLKEDNKSYRQWTNVARLLFGLGLLCLLAGLTLLAVPPDSPCPPLTRWLTVCVGTLATLAEAIWLGWEIKHWLEKAETLGSEVRDAELS
;
A
#
# COMPACT_ATOMS: atom_id res chain seq x y z
N MET A 1 1.72 17.02 18.38
CA MET A 1 2.07 17.55 17.05
C MET A 1 0.80 18.02 16.37
N LYS A 2 0.64 19.33 16.13
CA LYS A 2 -0.58 19.95 15.60
C LYS A 2 -0.44 20.06 14.07
N HIS A 3 -1.36 19.44 13.32
CA HIS A 3 -1.43 19.58 11.87
C HIS A 3 -1.94 20.99 11.50
N PRO A 4 -1.26 21.74 10.62
CA PRO A 4 -1.72 23.03 10.13
C PRO A 4 -2.43 22.84 8.79
N TRP A 5 -3.65 22.33 8.81
CA TRP A 5 -4.54 22.31 7.64
C TRP A 5 -5.95 22.68 8.07
N CYS A 6 -6.14 23.93 8.49
CA CYS A 6 -7.47 24.53 8.59
C CYS A 6 -7.33 26.05 8.47
N GLY A 7 -7.74 26.61 7.34
CA GLY A 7 -7.65 28.06 7.13
C GLY A 7 -7.81 28.53 5.69
N ARG A 8 -8.62 27.87 4.85
CA ARG A 8 -9.08 28.50 3.61
C ARG A 8 -10.35 29.28 3.94
N LYS A 9 -10.20 30.59 4.15
CA LYS A 9 -11.34 31.51 4.32
C LYS A 9 -12.18 31.50 3.05
N GLN A 10 -13.40 30.97 3.15
CA GLN A 10 -14.47 31.28 2.20
C GLN A 10 -14.89 32.74 2.46
N GLY A 11 -14.85 33.57 1.43
CA GLY A 11 -15.48 34.89 1.48
C GLY A 11 -14.61 36.00 0.93
N GLU A 12 -14.33 35.98 -0.37
CA GLU A 12 -14.12 37.23 -1.10
C GLU A 12 -14.69 37.06 -2.50
N GLN A 13 -15.90 37.59 -2.69
CA GLN A 13 -16.48 37.73 -4.02
C GLN A 13 -15.74 38.84 -4.76
N PRO A 14 -15.26 38.62 -6.00
CA PRO A 14 -14.72 39.70 -6.81
C PRO A 14 -15.85 40.68 -7.17
N LYS A 15 -15.73 41.91 -6.67
CA LYS A 15 -16.56 43.05 -7.05
C LYS A 15 -16.27 43.43 -8.50
N ASN A 16 -17.35 43.50 -9.30
CA ASN A 16 -17.59 44.37 -10.46
C ASN A 16 -16.39 44.69 -11.37
N VAL A 17 -16.33 43.99 -12.51
CA VAL A 17 -15.62 44.46 -13.71
C VAL A 17 -16.56 45.39 -14.49
N PRO A 18 -16.18 46.65 -14.76
CA PRO A 18 -16.96 47.54 -15.59
C PRO A 18 -16.90 47.12 -17.07
N SER A 19 -18.06 47.14 -17.73
CA SER A 19 -18.20 46.98 -19.17
C SER A 19 -17.64 48.20 -19.90
N SER A 20 -16.49 48.06 -20.55
CA SER A 20 -16.03 49.01 -21.57
C SER A 20 -16.19 48.38 -22.95
N THR A 21 -17.29 48.73 -23.61
CA THR A 21 -17.40 48.75 -25.07
C THR A 21 -16.44 49.79 -25.63
N ASP A 22 -15.39 49.35 -26.30
CA ASP A 22 -14.72 50.15 -27.34
C ASP A 22 -14.07 49.18 -28.33
N SER A 23 -14.70 49.02 -29.49
CA SER A 23 -14.13 48.34 -30.64
C SER A 23 -13.47 49.39 -31.55
N PRO A 24 -12.18 49.27 -31.87
CA PRO A 24 -11.57 50.10 -32.89
C PRO A 24 -12.00 49.66 -34.30
N PRO A 25 -12.04 50.58 -35.29
CA PRO A 25 -12.33 50.24 -36.67
C PRO A 25 -11.19 49.41 -37.28
N VAL A 26 -11.55 48.25 -37.81
CA VAL A 26 -10.67 47.34 -38.55
C VAL A 26 -10.31 47.98 -39.88
N ALA A 27 -9.01 48.19 -40.11
CA ALA A 27 -8.46 48.60 -41.39
C ALA A 27 -8.35 47.38 -42.33
N ASP A 28 -8.68 47.59 -43.61
CA ASP A 28 -8.61 46.60 -44.67
C ASP A 28 -7.16 46.09 -44.88
N GLU A 29 -6.92 44.83 -44.52
CA GLU A 29 -5.67 44.11 -44.76
C GLU A 29 -5.82 43.20 -46.00
N PRO A 30 -4.90 43.25 -46.98
CA PRO A 30 -5.05 42.52 -48.23
C PRO A 30 -4.89 41.01 -48.07
N ALA A 31 -5.81 40.29 -48.70
CA ALA A 31 -5.98 38.83 -48.68
C ALA A 31 -4.69 38.05 -49.01
N ALA A 32 -4.01 37.56 -47.98
CA ALA A 32 -3.14 36.39 -48.08
C ALA A 32 -4.04 35.15 -48.07
N ALA A 33 -3.90 34.29 -49.08
CA ALA A 33 -4.71 33.10 -49.30
C ALA A 33 -4.74 32.17 -48.08
N ALA A 34 -5.78 32.32 -47.26
CA ALA A 34 -6.11 31.38 -46.20
C ALA A 34 -6.50 30.05 -46.84
N LYS A 35 -5.78 28.99 -46.49
CA LYS A 35 -6.16 27.63 -46.84
C LYS A 35 -7.60 27.38 -46.39
N PRO A 36 -8.42 26.69 -47.20
CA PRO A 36 -9.83 26.52 -46.91
C PRO A 36 -9.99 25.83 -45.55
N VAL A 37 -10.90 26.32 -44.72
CA VAL A 37 -11.18 25.80 -43.36
C VAL A 37 -11.47 24.29 -43.37
N SER A 38 -11.95 23.75 -44.50
CA SER A 38 -12.12 22.31 -44.74
C SER A 38 -10.80 21.52 -44.72
N GLU A 39 -9.66 22.12 -45.07
CA GLU A 39 -8.34 21.47 -45.07
C GLU A 39 -7.71 21.49 -43.67
N LEU A 40 -8.01 22.50 -42.85
CA LEU A 40 -7.65 22.56 -41.43
C LEU A 40 -8.54 21.65 -40.56
N LEU A 41 -9.79 21.42 -40.98
CA LEU A 41 -10.70 20.46 -40.34
C LEU A 41 -10.48 19.02 -40.84
N ALA A 42 -9.98 18.81 -42.05
CA ALA A 42 -9.63 17.50 -42.60
C ALA A 42 -8.29 16.93 -42.08
N THR A 43 -7.57 17.67 -41.22
CA THR A 43 -6.66 17.04 -40.25
C THR A 43 -7.50 16.52 -39.07
N GLU A 44 -8.61 15.86 -39.42
CA GLU A 44 -9.57 15.28 -38.53
C GLU A 44 -8.90 14.07 -37.91
N ALA A 45 -8.88 14.08 -36.58
CA ALA A 45 -8.32 13.06 -35.74
C ALA A 45 -8.64 11.68 -36.29
N LYS A 46 -7.58 10.90 -36.51
CA LYS A 46 -7.69 9.44 -36.59
C LYS A 46 -8.60 9.04 -35.41
N PRO A 47 -9.70 8.31 -35.63
CA PRO A 47 -10.58 7.93 -34.53
C PRO A 47 -9.73 7.21 -33.49
N ASP A 48 -9.54 7.87 -32.35
CA ASP A 48 -8.77 7.42 -31.19
C ASP A 48 -9.48 6.27 -30.46
N ASP A 49 -10.32 5.53 -31.16
CA ASP A 49 -11.20 4.48 -30.64
C ASP A 49 -10.42 3.18 -30.35
N GLU A 50 -9.15 3.12 -30.75
CA GLU A 50 -8.19 2.08 -30.34
C GLU A 50 -7.20 2.56 -29.27
N GLN A 51 -7.37 3.77 -28.71
CA GLN A 51 -6.60 4.16 -27.53
C GLN A 51 -7.16 3.39 -26.34
N GLY A 52 -6.45 2.32 -25.97
CA GLY A 52 -6.67 1.59 -24.74
C GLY A 52 -6.73 2.52 -23.53
N PRO A 53 -7.17 2.01 -22.37
CA PRO A 53 -7.40 2.83 -21.19
C PRO A 53 -6.28 3.84 -20.90
N TRP A 54 -6.64 5.11 -20.72
CA TRP A 54 -5.70 6.25 -20.60
C TRP A 54 -4.70 6.15 -19.44
N TRP A 55 -4.96 5.24 -18.51
CA TRP A 55 -4.09 4.96 -17.38
C TRP A 55 -2.90 4.05 -17.73
N GLY A 56 -2.86 3.48 -18.94
CA GLY A 56 -1.79 2.59 -19.42
C GLY A 56 -1.78 1.23 -18.71
N ASP A 57 -1.19 0.21 -19.35
CA ASP A 57 -1.12 -1.15 -18.80
C ASP A 57 -0.39 -1.21 -17.44
N GLU A 58 0.53 -0.29 -17.19
CA GLU A 58 1.36 -0.24 -15.98
C GLU A 58 0.54 0.05 -14.69
N THR A 59 -0.63 0.69 -14.82
CA THR A 59 -1.50 1.00 -13.68
C THR A 59 -2.56 -0.07 -13.43
N VAL A 60 -2.69 -1.06 -14.33
CA VAL A 60 -3.54 -2.21 -14.11
C VAL A 60 -2.88 -3.10 -13.04
N PRO A 61 -3.55 -3.38 -11.90
CA PRO A 61 -2.98 -4.27 -10.89
C PRO A 61 -2.70 -5.63 -11.51
N GLN A 62 -1.42 -6.05 -11.56
CA GLN A 62 -1.03 -7.36 -12.12
C GLN A 62 -1.75 -8.54 -11.44
N ASN A 63 -2.24 -8.35 -10.20
CA ASN A 63 -2.99 -9.33 -9.44
C ASN A 63 -4.31 -8.74 -8.95
N TYR A 64 -5.42 -9.09 -9.63
CA TYR A 64 -6.78 -8.55 -9.39
C TYR A 64 -7.37 -8.81 -7.98
N GLY A 65 -6.65 -9.45 -7.06
CA GLY A 65 -7.07 -9.65 -5.66
C GLY A 65 -6.04 -9.19 -4.60
N ALA A 66 -4.90 -8.64 -5.01
CA ALA A 66 -3.82 -8.30 -4.09
C ALA A 66 -4.21 -7.19 -3.09
N THR A 67 -5.11 -6.31 -3.51
CA THR A 67 -5.60 -5.20 -2.69
C THR A 67 -6.57 -5.67 -1.62
N GLU A 68 -7.58 -6.45 -2.00
CA GLU A 68 -8.56 -7.01 -1.06
C GLU A 68 -7.91 -7.97 -0.06
N SER A 69 -6.92 -8.76 -0.49
CA SER A 69 -6.19 -9.65 0.42
C SER A 69 -5.38 -8.87 1.46
N ALA A 70 -4.68 -7.81 1.05
CA ALA A 70 -3.92 -6.96 1.96
C ALA A 70 -4.84 -6.25 2.97
N ILE A 71 -6.00 -5.76 2.52
CA ILE A 71 -7.00 -5.11 3.37
C ILE A 71 -7.60 -6.12 4.37
N THR A 72 -7.95 -7.33 3.91
CA THR A 72 -8.51 -8.38 4.76
C THR A 72 -7.49 -8.83 5.82
N MET A 73 -6.23 -9.04 5.40
CA MET A 73 -5.13 -9.34 6.31
C MET A 73 -5.01 -8.27 7.41
N GLY A 74 -4.90 -7.00 7.02
CA GLY A 74 -4.71 -5.90 7.97
C GLY A 74 -5.91 -5.59 8.85
N ASN A 75 -7.14 -5.74 8.36
CA ASN A 75 -8.35 -5.34 9.12
C ASN A 75 -9.00 -6.49 9.91
N VAL A 76 -8.79 -7.74 9.50
CA VAL A 76 -9.46 -8.90 10.10
C VAL A 76 -8.46 -9.81 10.80
N ALA A 77 -7.45 -10.30 10.07
CA ALA A 77 -6.52 -11.29 10.61
C ALA A 77 -5.59 -10.70 11.67
N SER A 78 -4.98 -9.54 11.38
CA SER A 78 -4.00 -8.91 12.28
C SER A 78 -4.57 -8.59 13.66
N PRO A 79 -5.74 -7.93 13.82
CA PRO A 79 -6.30 -7.65 15.14
C PRO A 79 -6.65 -8.92 15.92
N PHE A 80 -7.16 -9.95 15.23
CA PHE A 80 -7.52 -11.22 15.88
C PHE A 80 -6.28 -11.93 16.42
N LEU A 81 -5.23 -12.05 15.61
CA LEU A 81 -3.95 -12.64 16.03
C LEU A 81 -3.25 -11.80 17.11
N ALA A 82 -3.38 -10.47 17.07
CA ALA A 82 -2.84 -9.60 18.10
C ALA A 82 -3.55 -9.84 19.44
N GLY A 83 -4.88 -9.95 19.43
CA GLY A 83 -5.68 -10.31 20.60
C GLY A 83 -5.32 -11.68 21.16
N PHE A 84 -5.17 -12.68 20.29
CA PHE A 84 -4.71 -14.02 20.69
C PHE A 84 -3.31 -13.99 21.30
N SER A 85 -2.38 -13.23 20.71
CA SER A 85 -1.02 -13.06 21.23
C SER A 85 -1.03 -12.45 22.64
N LEU A 86 -1.85 -11.43 22.87
CA LEU A 86 -2.00 -10.80 24.18
C LEU A 86 -2.66 -11.75 25.20
N ALA A 87 -3.64 -12.55 24.78
CA ALA A 87 -4.26 -13.57 25.63
C ALA A 87 -3.24 -14.65 26.01
N ALA A 88 -2.42 -15.13 25.06
CA ALA A 88 -1.34 -16.08 25.33
C ALA A 88 -0.29 -15.50 26.28
N TYR A 89 0.06 -14.21 26.13
CA TYR A 89 0.92 -13.49 27.07
C TYR A 89 0.35 -13.48 28.49
N ILE A 90 -0.90 -13.05 28.67
CA ILE A 90 -1.58 -13.02 29.98
C ILE A 90 -1.66 -14.41 30.58
N GLN A 91 -2.07 -15.42 29.80
CA GLN A 91 -2.14 -16.80 30.25
C GLN A 91 -0.77 -17.32 30.72
N THR A 92 0.31 -16.96 30.00
CA THR A 92 1.68 -17.33 30.38
C THR A 92 2.10 -16.68 31.70
N ILE A 93 1.62 -15.47 32.01
CA ILE A 93 1.82 -14.83 33.31
C ILE A 93 1.12 -15.61 34.44
N SER A 94 -0.04 -16.20 34.18
CA SER A 94 -0.79 -16.94 35.20
C SER A 94 -0.25 -18.34 35.50
N LEU A 95 0.65 -18.88 34.66
CA LEU A 95 1.24 -20.20 34.90
C LEU A 95 2.16 -20.19 36.14
N ALA A 96 2.44 -21.37 36.71
CA ALA A 96 3.51 -21.48 37.70
C ALA A 96 4.89 -21.37 37.01
N THR A 97 5.87 -20.76 37.67
CA THR A 97 7.23 -20.61 37.12
C THR A 97 7.93 -21.96 36.90
N SER A 98 7.60 -22.97 37.69
CA SER A 98 8.12 -24.34 37.55
C SER A 98 7.48 -25.14 36.41
N ALA A 99 6.32 -24.71 35.89
CA ALA A 99 5.58 -25.47 34.88
C ALA A 99 6.11 -25.26 33.45
N VAL A 100 6.91 -24.20 33.23
CA VAL A 100 7.38 -23.77 31.91
C VAL A 100 8.86 -23.44 31.97
N ARG A 101 9.66 -24.10 31.13
CA ARG A 101 11.11 -23.90 31.06
C ARG A 101 11.52 -22.52 30.54
N TRP A 102 10.87 -22.05 29.46
CA TRP A 102 11.24 -20.83 28.73
C TRP A 102 10.18 -19.74 28.82
N ARG A 103 9.68 -19.49 30.02
CA ARG A 103 8.58 -18.54 30.25
C ARG A 103 8.93 -17.12 29.80
N GLY A 104 10.08 -16.60 30.23
CA GLY A 104 10.51 -15.23 29.93
C GLY A 104 10.59 -14.94 28.43
N PRO A 105 11.37 -15.72 27.65
CA PRO A 105 11.44 -15.55 26.20
C PRO A 105 10.08 -15.68 25.50
N SER A 106 9.23 -16.63 25.91
CA SER A 106 7.88 -16.80 25.33
C SER A 106 7.02 -15.55 25.53
N MET A 107 7.09 -14.93 26.71
CA MET A 107 6.37 -13.68 26.99
C MET A 107 6.83 -12.52 26.10
N VAL A 108 8.15 -12.37 25.91
CA VAL A 108 8.71 -11.34 25.01
C VAL A 108 8.20 -11.57 23.58
N LEU A 109 8.24 -12.82 23.10
CA LEU A 109 7.76 -13.18 21.77
C LEU A 109 6.27 -12.88 21.57
N PHE A 110 5.41 -13.19 22.53
CA PHE A 110 3.98 -12.87 22.44
C PHE A 110 3.70 -11.36 22.45
N LEU A 111 4.44 -10.60 23.27
CA LEU A 111 4.29 -9.15 23.30
C LEU A 111 4.81 -8.49 22.01
N SER A 112 5.93 -8.97 21.49
CA SER A 112 6.46 -8.56 20.18
C SER A 112 5.48 -8.90 19.06
N ALA A 113 4.90 -10.11 19.06
CA ALA A 113 3.89 -10.52 18.09
C ALA A 113 2.67 -9.58 18.10
N ALA A 114 2.09 -9.32 19.27
CA ALA A 114 0.97 -8.40 19.41
C ALA A 114 1.30 -6.98 18.89
N SER A 115 2.50 -6.48 19.22
CA SER A 115 2.95 -5.15 18.81
C SER A 115 3.12 -5.07 17.28
N LEU A 116 3.82 -6.03 16.68
CA LEU A 116 4.05 -6.10 15.23
C LEU A 116 2.75 -6.20 14.45
N LEU A 117 1.80 -7.03 14.92
CA LEU A 117 0.49 -7.17 14.30
C LEU A 117 -0.33 -5.88 14.40
N ILE A 118 -0.27 -5.16 15.52
CA ILE A 118 -0.90 -3.83 15.63
C ILE A 118 -0.24 -2.85 14.64
N PHE A 119 1.08 -2.83 14.52
CA PHE A 119 1.75 -1.99 13.51
C PHE A 119 1.38 -2.40 12.07
N ALA A 120 1.14 -3.69 11.80
CA ALA A 120 0.64 -4.16 10.51
C ALA A 120 -0.75 -3.58 10.19
N VAL A 121 -1.64 -3.46 11.19
CA VAL A 121 -2.94 -2.78 11.06
C VAL A 121 -2.73 -1.30 10.71
N GLN A 122 -1.87 -0.60 11.46
CA GLN A 122 -1.61 0.84 11.25
C GLN A 122 -1.03 1.13 9.86
N THR A 123 -0.09 0.30 9.41
CA THR A 123 0.52 0.41 8.07
C THR A 123 -0.47 0.05 6.96
N THR A 124 -1.42 -0.86 7.21
CA THR A 124 -2.52 -1.13 6.26
C THR A 124 -3.43 0.08 6.11
N PHE A 125 -3.71 0.83 7.19
CA PHE A 125 -4.46 2.09 7.09
C PHE A 125 -3.69 3.15 6.28
N LEU A 126 -2.37 3.26 6.47
CA LEU A 126 -1.52 4.15 5.68
C LEU A 126 -1.52 3.76 4.19
N ALA A 127 -1.46 2.46 3.89
CA ALA A 127 -1.59 1.98 2.51
C ALA A 127 -2.95 2.37 1.92
N ARG A 128 -4.04 2.14 2.66
CA ARG A 128 -5.41 2.43 2.20
C ARG A 128 -5.64 3.90 1.87
N ARG A 129 -4.92 4.83 2.51
CA ARG A 129 -4.96 6.26 2.17
C ARG A 129 -4.58 6.53 0.70
N HIS A 130 -3.71 5.71 0.13
CA HIS A 130 -3.21 5.86 -1.25
C HIS A 130 -3.98 5.00 -2.26
N LEU A 131 -5.07 4.35 -1.81
CA LEU A 131 -5.91 3.55 -2.68
C LEU A 131 -6.89 4.49 -3.41
N VAL A 132 -6.49 4.94 -4.59
CA VAL A 132 -7.32 5.75 -5.48
C VAL A 132 -7.55 4.96 -6.76
N THR A 133 -8.80 4.68 -7.11
CA THR A 133 -9.11 3.98 -8.35
C THR A 133 -9.24 4.97 -9.52
N PRO A 134 -8.94 4.56 -10.76
CA PRO A 134 -9.17 5.42 -11.94
C PRO A 134 -10.61 5.93 -12.01
N LYS A 135 -11.58 5.11 -11.55
CA LYS A 135 -12.98 5.50 -11.45
C LYS A 135 -13.19 6.66 -10.47
N ASP A 136 -12.63 6.57 -9.27
CA ASP A 136 -12.73 7.65 -8.28
C ASP A 136 -12.16 8.96 -8.84
N LEU A 137 -11.04 8.89 -9.58
CA LEU A 137 -10.48 10.06 -10.25
C LEU A 137 -11.40 10.64 -11.34
N MET A 138 -12.02 9.79 -12.16
CA MET A 138 -12.98 10.25 -13.18
C MET A 138 -14.20 10.92 -12.53
N ASP A 139 -14.64 10.42 -11.38
CA ASP A 139 -15.75 10.99 -10.62
C ASP A 139 -15.37 12.33 -9.97
N TRP A 140 -14.12 12.49 -9.51
CA TRP A 140 -13.63 13.73 -8.89
C TRP A 140 -13.22 14.82 -9.90
N TRP A 141 -12.81 14.44 -11.12
CA TRP A 141 -12.42 15.36 -12.19
C TRP A 141 -13.22 15.11 -13.48
N PRO A 142 -14.37 15.78 -13.66
CA PRO A 142 -15.23 15.59 -14.82
C PRO A 142 -14.56 15.91 -16.16
N ASP A 143 -13.53 16.77 -16.15
CA ASP A 143 -12.73 17.16 -17.31
C ASP A 143 -11.47 16.32 -17.48
N TRP A 144 -11.42 15.11 -16.89
CA TRP A 144 -10.34 14.15 -17.05
C TRP A 144 -10.01 13.86 -18.52
N ALA A 145 -10.97 14.02 -19.44
CA ALA A 145 -10.78 13.74 -20.86
C ALA A 145 -9.80 14.70 -21.56
N GLN A 146 -9.53 15.88 -20.98
CA GLN A 146 -8.58 16.83 -21.57
C GLN A 146 -7.14 16.28 -21.53
N PRO A 147 -6.35 16.34 -22.62
CA PRO A 147 -5.02 15.72 -22.68
C PRO A 147 -4.07 16.15 -21.56
N TYR A 148 -4.03 17.45 -21.25
CA TYR A 148 -3.24 17.99 -20.14
C TYR A 148 -3.65 17.37 -18.80
N ARG A 149 -4.95 17.20 -18.57
CA ARG A 149 -5.46 16.63 -17.32
C ARG A 149 -5.19 15.14 -17.23
N ARG A 150 -5.36 14.39 -18.32
CA ARG A 150 -4.99 12.96 -18.38
C ARG A 150 -3.55 12.74 -17.94
N ASN A 151 -2.61 13.51 -18.49
CA ASN A 151 -1.19 13.39 -18.15
C ASN A 151 -0.95 13.68 -16.66
N LEU A 152 -1.55 14.76 -16.13
CA LEU A 152 -1.45 15.10 -14.70
C LEU A 152 -2.00 13.99 -13.80
N LEU A 153 -3.20 13.48 -14.10
CA LEU A 153 -3.86 12.43 -13.31
C LEU A 153 -3.11 11.10 -13.39
N SER A 154 -2.55 10.77 -14.55
CA SER A 154 -1.73 9.55 -14.71
C SER A 154 -0.48 9.61 -13.83
N GLY A 155 0.16 10.78 -13.72
CA GLY A 155 1.31 10.97 -12.83
C GLY A 155 0.93 10.81 -11.35
N MET A 156 -0.21 11.37 -10.94
CA MET A 156 -0.73 11.22 -9.57
C MET A 156 -1.03 9.75 -9.24
N LEU A 157 -1.72 9.04 -10.13
CA LEU A 157 -2.01 7.61 -9.99
C LEU A 157 -0.75 6.76 -9.83
N LYS A 158 0.29 7.04 -10.63
CA LYS A 158 1.57 6.32 -10.53
C LYS A 158 2.23 6.53 -9.16
N GLU A 159 2.25 7.77 -8.68
CA GLU A 159 2.87 8.10 -7.38
C GLU A 159 2.09 7.51 -6.20
N ASP A 160 0.76 7.56 -6.24
CA ASP A 160 -0.09 6.95 -5.22
C ASP A 160 0.02 5.42 -5.24
N ASN A 161 0.04 4.79 -6.42
CA ASN A 161 0.24 3.35 -6.53
C ASN A 161 1.61 2.91 -5.99
N LYS A 162 2.66 3.70 -6.24
CA LYS A 162 4.00 3.46 -5.66
C LYS A 162 3.96 3.51 -4.13
N SER A 163 3.33 4.54 -3.57
CA SER A 163 3.16 4.71 -2.12
C SER A 163 2.32 3.58 -1.51
N TYR A 164 1.20 3.23 -2.15
CA TYR A 164 0.35 2.10 -1.77
C TYR A 164 1.14 0.79 -1.70
N ARG A 165 1.95 0.51 -2.73
CA ARG A 165 2.80 -0.68 -2.76
C ARG A 165 3.80 -0.64 -1.62
N GLN A 166 4.54 0.43 -1.41
CA GLN A 166 5.53 0.50 -0.32
C GLN A 166 4.90 0.17 1.04
N TRP A 167 3.80 0.83 1.40
CA TRP A 167 3.13 0.60 2.68
C TRP A 167 2.50 -0.79 2.81
N THR A 168 1.90 -1.32 1.74
CA THR A 168 1.31 -2.66 1.74
C THR A 168 2.35 -3.73 2.07
N ASN A 169 3.57 -3.54 1.60
CA ASN A 169 4.61 -4.54 1.81
C ASN A 169 5.32 -4.41 3.14
N VAL A 170 5.46 -3.18 3.67
CA VAL A 170 5.79 -2.99 5.08
C VAL A 170 4.75 -3.67 5.97
N ALA A 171 3.46 -3.55 5.65
CA ALA A 171 2.40 -4.24 6.39
C ALA A 171 2.51 -5.77 6.32
N ARG A 172 2.80 -6.34 5.14
CA ARG A 172 3.05 -7.79 4.99
C ARG A 172 4.25 -8.27 5.78
N LEU A 173 5.35 -7.53 5.74
CA LEU A 173 6.55 -7.85 6.51
C LEU A 173 6.26 -7.85 8.01
N LEU A 174 5.59 -6.81 8.52
CA LEU A 174 5.21 -6.72 9.92
C LEU A 174 4.25 -7.85 10.34
N PHE A 175 3.30 -8.20 9.47
CA PHE A 175 2.39 -9.32 9.69
C PHE A 175 3.13 -10.64 9.80
N GLY A 176 4.00 -10.95 8.83
CA GLY A 176 4.80 -12.18 8.82
C GLY A 176 5.74 -12.29 10.02
N LEU A 177 6.43 -11.19 10.38
CA LEU A 177 7.27 -11.14 11.59
C LEU A 177 6.43 -11.36 12.86
N GLY A 178 5.25 -10.75 12.94
CA GLY A 178 4.33 -10.94 14.07
C GLY A 178 3.86 -12.38 14.19
N LEU A 179 3.50 -13.01 13.08
CA LEU A 179 3.08 -14.41 13.02
C LEU A 179 4.23 -15.35 13.41
N LEU A 180 5.46 -15.09 12.93
CA LEU A 180 6.65 -15.84 13.28
C LEU A 180 6.96 -15.74 14.79
N CYS A 181 6.89 -14.55 15.37
CA CYS A 181 7.04 -14.36 16.81
C CYS A 181 5.97 -15.13 17.60
N LEU A 182 4.71 -15.13 17.13
CA LEU A 182 3.62 -15.87 17.77
C LEU A 182 3.90 -17.39 17.75
N LEU A 183 4.23 -17.95 16.58
CA LEU A 183 4.54 -19.38 16.43
C LEU A 183 5.75 -19.80 17.25
N ALA A 184 6.82 -19.00 17.24
CA ALA A 184 7.99 -19.22 18.08
C ALA A 184 7.63 -19.19 19.57
N GLY A 185 6.83 -18.20 20.00
CA GLY A 185 6.38 -18.08 21.38
C GLY A 185 5.58 -19.31 21.85
N LEU A 186 4.66 -19.80 21.02
CA LEU A 186 3.89 -21.02 21.30
C LEU A 186 4.79 -22.26 21.38
N THR A 187 5.75 -22.36 20.46
CA THR A 187 6.71 -23.47 20.41
C THR A 187 7.59 -23.50 21.65
N LEU A 188 8.14 -22.35 22.06
CA LEU A 188 8.94 -22.23 23.28
C LEU A 188 8.12 -22.55 24.55
N LEU A 189 6.86 -22.13 24.58
CA LEU A 189 5.96 -22.39 25.70
C LEU A 189 5.66 -23.90 25.87
N ALA A 190 5.64 -24.65 24.76
CA ALA A 190 5.38 -26.09 24.76
C ALA A 190 6.55 -26.94 25.26
N VAL A 191 7.77 -26.38 25.32
CA VAL A 191 8.97 -27.11 25.76
C VAL A 191 8.80 -27.56 27.21
N PRO A 192 8.86 -28.88 27.50
CA PRO A 192 8.66 -29.39 28.84
C PRO A 192 9.74 -28.88 29.80
N PRO A 193 9.39 -28.60 31.07
CA PRO A 193 10.38 -28.40 32.13
C PRO A 193 11.21 -29.67 32.34
N ASP A 194 12.40 -29.55 32.92
CA ASP A 194 13.29 -30.67 33.21
C ASP A 194 12.59 -31.64 34.17
N SER A 195 11.94 -32.66 33.59
CA SER A 195 11.22 -33.72 34.28
C SER A 195 11.77 -35.05 33.77
N PRO A 196 11.93 -36.06 34.63
CA PRO A 196 12.57 -37.32 34.24
C PRO A 196 11.80 -38.08 33.13
N CYS A 197 10.47 -37.90 33.05
CA CYS A 197 9.64 -38.47 31.99
C CYS A 197 8.58 -37.46 31.53
N PRO A 198 8.90 -36.53 30.61
CA PRO A 198 7.92 -35.62 30.06
C PRO A 198 6.91 -36.37 29.17
N PRO A 199 5.62 -35.98 29.15
CA PRO A 199 4.63 -36.64 28.32
C PRO A 199 4.96 -36.45 26.83
N LEU A 200 4.86 -37.54 26.06
CA LEU A 200 5.14 -37.58 24.60
C LEU A 200 4.40 -36.48 23.82
N THR A 201 3.18 -36.15 24.25
CA THR A 201 2.33 -35.13 23.64
C THR A 201 2.99 -33.75 23.60
N ARG A 202 3.78 -33.37 24.62
CA ARG A 202 4.49 -32.08 24.62
C ARG A 202 5.58 -32.03 23.55
N TRP A 203 6.32 -33.11 23.37
CA TRP A 203 7.33 -33.21 22.31
C TRP A 203 6.71 -33.16 20.92
N LEU A 204 5.56 -33.80 20.71
CA LEU A 204 4.82 -33.69 19.45
C LEU A 204 4.43 -32.23 19.18
N THR A 205 3.93 -31.49 20.18
CA THR A 205 3.62 -30.06 20.02
C THR A 205 4.86 -29.24 19.67
N VAL A 206 6.01 -29.51 20.29
CA VAL A 206 7.27 -28.82 19.97
C VAL A 206 7.70 -29.11 18.52
N CYS A 207 7.61 -30.36 18.07
CA CYS A 207 7.95 -30.73 16.70
C CYS A 207 7.05 -30.01 15.69
N VAL A 208 5.73 -30.06 15.89
CA VAL A 208 4.76 -29.38 15.01
C VAL A 208 4.96 -27.87 15.01
N GLY A 209 5.15 -27.27 16.20
CA GLY A 209 5.39 -25.84 16.33
C GLY A 209 6.69 -25.38 15.66
N THR A 210 7.75 -26.18 15.79
CA THR A 210 9.04 -25.90 15.15
C THR A 210 8.94 -25.98 13.63
N LEU A 211 8.26 -27.00 13.10
CA LEU A 211 8.02 -27.12 11.66
C LEU A 211 7.20 -25.93 11.11
N ALA A 212 6.14 -25.55 11.80
CA ALA A 212 5.34 -24.38 11.42
C ALA A 212 6.16 -23.08 11.44
N THR A 213 6.97 -22.89 12.49
CA THR A 213 7.84 -21.71 12.62
C THR A 213 8.90 -21.65 11.52
N LEU A 214 9.52 -22.78 11.17
CA LEU A 214 10.51 -22.86 10.09
C LEU A 214 9.88 -22.62 8.72
N ALA A 215 8.71 -23.19 8.46
CA ALA A 215 7.99 -22.96 7.21
C ALA A 215 7.69 -21.47 7.01
N GLU A 216 7.19 -20.80 8.05
CA GLU A 216 6.91 -19.36 8.01
C GLU A 216 8.19 -18.54 7.83
N ALA A 217 9.28 -18.90 8.52
CA ALA A 217 10.57 -18.22 8.39
C ALA A 217 11.15 -18.34 6.97
N ILE A 218 11.05 -19.52 6.35
CA ILE A 218 11.50 -19.75 4.97
C ILE A 218 10.66 -18.94 3.99
N TRP A 219 9.34 -18.95 4.15
CA TRP A 219 8.42 -18.18 3.30
C TRP A 219 8.73 -16.68 3.36
N LEU A 220 8.85 -16.14 4.57
CA LEU A 220 9.16 -14.73 4.79
C LEU A 220 10.54 -14.35 4.24
N GLY A 221 11.54 -15.22 4.43
CA GLY A 221 12.88 -15.00 3.87
C GLY A 221 12.88 -14.98 2.35
N TRP A 222 12.11 -15.85 1.70
CA TRP A 222 11.94 -15.86 0.25
C TRP A 222 11.26 -14.57 -0.25
N GLU A 223 10.20 -14.11 0.42
CA GLU A 223 9.51 -12.87 0.06
C GLU A 223 10.43 -11.64 0.20
N ILE A 224 11.17 -11.53 1.32
CA ILE A 224 12.14 -10.44 1.54
C ILE A 224 13.24 -10.46 0.47
N LYS A 225 13.76 -11.64 0.12
CA LYS A 225 14.78 -11.76 -0.92
C LYS A 225 14.26 -11.24 -2.27
N HIS A 226 13.08 -11.70 -2.69
CA HIS A 226 12.48 -11.25 -3.94
C HIS A 226 12.21 -9.74 -3.97
N TRP A 227 11.86 -9.19 -2.81
CA TRP A 227 11.70 -7.76 -2.58
C TRP A 227 12.99 -6.96 -2.82
N LEU A 228 14.10 -7.43 -2.26
CA LEU A 228 15.40 -6.79 -2.39
C LEU A 228 15.90 -6.83 -3.85
N GLU A 229 15.78 -7.99 -4.50
CA GLU A 229 16.14 -8.14 -5.92
C GLU A 229 15.38 -7.15 -6.80
N LYS A 230 14.08 -6.97 -6.55
CA LYS A 230 13.25 -6.01 -7.29
C LYS A 230 13.60 -4.55 -6.99
N ALA A 231 14.04 -4.24 -5.77
CA ALA A 231 14.49 -2.91 -5.41
C ALA A 231 15.82 -2.55 -6.10
N GLU A 232 16.73 -3.53 -6.21
CA GLU A 232 18.00 -3.37 -6.92
C GLU A 232 17.80 -3.09 -8.41
N THR A 233 16.92 -3.85 -9.08
CA THR A 233 16.64 -3.65 -10.52
C THR A 233 16.03 -2.28 -10.81
N LEU A 234 15.09 -1.82 -9.96
CA LEU A 234 14.51 -0.49 -10.12
C LEU A 234 15.55 0.63 -9.87
N GLY A 235 16.47 0.41 -8.93
CA GLY A 235 17.54 1.35 -8.63
C GLY A 235 18.65 1.40 -9.70
N SER A 236 18.79 0.39 -10.56
CA SER A 236 19.66 0.46 -11.75
C SER A 236 18.97 1.21 -12.88
N GLU A 237 17.71 0.90 -13.18
CA GLU A 237 16.97 1.54 -14.30
C GLU A 237 16.85 3.06 -14.14
N VAL A 238 16.53 3.53 -12.92
CA VAL A 238 16.45 4.98 -12.64
C VAL A 238 17.79 5.67 -12.85
N ARG A 239 18.89 5.01 -12.47
CA ARG A 239 20.24 5.57 -12.58
C ARG A 239 20.72 5.64 -14.01
N ASP A 240 20.36 4.66 -14.84
CA ASP A 240 20.68 4.65 -16.26
C ASP A 240 19.88 5.73 -17.00
N ALA A 241 18.62 5.98 -16.61
CA ALA A 241 17.80 7.04 -17.18
C ALA A 241 18.27 8.46 -16.80
N GLU A 242 18.92 8.65 -15.65
CA GLU A 242 19.52 9.95 -15.26
C GLU A 242 20.81 10.26 -16.03
N LEU A 243 21.46 9.25 -16.63
CA LEU A 243 22.72 9.39 -17.37
C LEU A 243 22.53 9.57 -18.89
N SER A 244 21.31 9.38 -19.41
CA SER A 244 20.95 9.55 -20.83
C SER A 244 20.31 10.91 -21.12
#